data_AF-A0A811UBP3-F1
#
_entry.id   AF-A0A811UBP3-F1
#
_cell.length_a   1.000
_cell.length_b   1.000
_cell.length_c   1.000
_cell.angle_alpha   90.00
_cell.angle_beta   90.00
_cell.angle_gamma   90.00
#
_symmetry.space_group_name_H-M   'P 1'
#
loop_
_entity.id
_entity.type
_entity.pdbx_description
1 polymer ?
#
loop_
_entity_poly.entity_id
_entity_poly.type
_entity_poly.pdbx_seq_one_letter_code
_entity_poly.pdbx_strand_id
1 'polypeptide(L)'
;MKVKPLAVLKMSCIFVILKPLLLLVALQILFDDTTQAAPTTNADTKPLSNWLNRSGTETTTTTATDEHSSSKAKSNLKWTSRSAWQAAPAIHIPTRITGAVGGVSHVIIHHTATPAAACRQSTNACAATIRAVQHNHQQQRGWDDIGYNFLIGGSEERAEIYEGRGFGVVGAHAVGYNARSVGIAVIGDWTADLPPGPVLEKMQDLIAYGVQKGHIQRNYVLLGHRQVKATDCPGSRLYNELKEWPHYEQHAV
;
A
#
# COMPACT_ATOMS: atom_id res chain seq x y z
N MET A 1 46.51 -50.83 -36.49
CA MET A 1 47.02 -50.96 -35.10
C MET A 1 45.97 -50.35 -34.17
N LYS A 2 45.05 -51.15 -33.64
CA LYS A 2 45.05 -51.80 -32.30
C LYS A 2 44.86 -50.84 -31.11
N VAL A 3 43.57 -50.73 -30.73
CA VAL A 3 42.95 -50.80 -29.39
C VAL A 3 43.58 -50.14 -28.14
N LYS A 4 42.68 -49.37 -27.50
CA LYS A 4 42.26 -49.32 -26.07
C LYS A 4 42.76 -48.16 -25.18
N PRO A 5 41.84 -47.62 -24.33
CA PRO A 5 42.11 -46.56 -23.36
C PRO A 5 42.43 -47.13 -21.96
N LEU A 6 42.54 -46.21 -20.99
CA LEU A 6 42.38 -46.36 -19.52
C LEU A 6 43.67 -46.33 -18.70
N ALA A 7 43.79 -45.35 -17.80
CA ALA A 7 44.15 -45.58 -16.39
C ALA A 7 43.91 -44.33 -15.54
N VAL A 8 42.96 -44.48 -14.61
CA VAL A 8 42.81 -43.70 -13.37
C VAL A 8 43.88 -44.18 -12.40
N LEU A 9 44.52 -43.28 -11.64
CA LEU A 9 45.27 -43.66 -10.43
C LEU A 9 44.74 -42.90 -9.22
N LYS A 10 44.14 -43.66 -8.29
CA LYS A 10 43.84 -43.32 -6.90
C LYS A 10 44.97 -43.86 -6.02
N MET A 11 45.36 -43.10 -4.99
CA MET A 11 45.88 -43.55 -3.67
C MET A 11 45.95 -42.28 -2.80
N SER A 12 45.14 -42.01 -1.76
CA SER A 12 44.76 -42.73 -0.53
C SER A 12 45.91 -43.04 0.43
N CYS A 13 45.58 -42.87 1.73
CA CYS A 13 46.37 -42.96 2.97
C CYS A 13 46.99 -41.60 3.37
N ILE A 14 46.67 -41.00 4.53
CA ILE A 14 46.81 -41.60 5.86
C ILE A 14 45.65 -41.24 6.80
N PHE A 15 45.31 -42.28 7.56
CA PHE A 15 44.33 -42.41 8.62
C PHE A 15 44.60 -41.53 9.85
N VAL A 16 43.50 -41.06 10.46
CA VAL A 16 43.11 -41.20 11.89
C VAL A 16 44.13 -40.81 12.94
N ILE A 17 43.75 -39.91 13.86
CA ILE A 17 43.79 -40.12 15.31
C ILE A 17 43.05 -38.98 16.06
N LEU A 18 42.13 -39.41 16.93
CA LEU A 18 41.57 -38.76 18.14
C LEU A 18 40.66 -37.52 18.07
N LYS A 19 39.34 -37.76 18.15
CA LYS A 19 38.48 -37.25 19.25
C LYS A 19 38.31 -38.41 20.27
N PRO A 20 37.82 -38.25 21.52
CA PRO A 20 37.19 -37.10 22.20
C PRO A 20 37.66 -36.91 23.68
N LEU A 21 37.24 -35.83 24.38
CA LEU A 21 36.67 -35.97 25.74
C LEU A 21 36.03 -34.66 26.25
N LEU A 22 34.78 -34.80 26.70
CA LEU A 22 34.06 -33.87 27.57
C LEU A 22 34.77 -33.77 28.94
N LEU A 23 34.80 -32.59 29.54
CA LEU A 23 34.70 -32.47 31.00
C LEU A 23 33.93 -31.20 31.38
N LEU A 24 32.87 -31.40 32.18
CA LEU A 24 32.10 -30.38 32.86
C LEU A 24 32.99 -29.55 33.79
N VAL A 25 32.75 -28.24 33.87
CA VAL A 25 32.76 -27.50 35.14
C VAL A 25 31.63 -26.48 35.13
N ALA A 26 30.66 -26.69 36.02
CA ALA A 26 29.71 -25.69 36.47
C ALA A 26 30.34 -24.91 37.63
N LEU A 27 30.12 -23.59 37.69
CA LEU A 27 30.10 -22.88 38.97
C LEU A 27 29.23 -21.61 38.88
N GLN A 28 28.15 -21.65 39.66
CA GLN A 28 27.27 -20.55 40.08
C GLN A 28 28.03 -19.28 40.48
N ILE A 29 27.50 -18.12 40.06
CA ILE A 29 27.41 -16.94 40.94
C ILE A 29 26.00 -16.34 40.82
N LEU A 30 25.48 -16.04 42.00
CA LEU A 30 24.15 -15.64 42.40
C LEU A 30 23.80 -14.23 41.91
N PHE A 31 22.54 -14.01 41.52
CA PHE A 31 21.85 -12.75 41.80
C PHE A 31 20.42 -13.02 42.25
N ASP A 32 20.07 -12.31 43.31
CA ASP A 32 18.93 -12.49 44.19
C ASP A 32 17.57 -12.36 43.53
N ASP A 33 16.67 -13.12 44.12
CA ASP A 33 15.22 -13.11 44.04
C ASP A 33 14.66 -11.74 44.45
N THR A 34 13.90 -11.10 43.57
CA THR A 34 12.73 -10.32 43.97
C THR A 34 11.67 -10.46 42.91
N THR A 35 10.87 -11.50 43.10
CA THR A 35 9.43 -11.52 42.85
C THR A 35 8.77 -10.13 42.95
N GLN A 36 8.19 -9.65 41.84
CA GLN A 36 6.99 -8.83 41.91
C GLN A 36 6.06 -9.14 40.74
N ALA A 37 4.97 -9.82 41.07
CA ALA A 37 3.81 -10.01 40.23
C ALA A 37 2.88 -8.79 40.31
N ALA A 38 2.14 -8.58 39.21
CA ALA A 38 0.98 -7.70 38.99
C ALA A 38 1.28 -6.19 38.78
N PRO A 39 0.51 -5.47 37.92
CA PRO A 39 -0.86 -5.76 37.52
C PRO A 39 -1.11 -5.91 36.01
N THR A 40 -2.12 -6.73 35.73
CA THR A 40 -2.91 -6.70 34.50
C THR A 40 -3.44 -5.29 34.26
N THR A 41 -2.93 -4.59 33.26
CA THR A 41 -3.65 -3.48 32.64
C THR A 41 -4.26 -4.00 31.35
N ASN A 42 -5.57 -4.19 31.41
CA ASN A 42 -6.42 -4.28 30.24
C ASN A 42 -6.16 -3.03 29.40
N ALA A 43 -5.42 -3.18 28.31
CA ALA A 43 -5.48 -2.21 27.23
C ALA A 43 -6.85 -2.38 26.59
N ASP A 44 -7.77 -1.51 26.98
CA ASP A 44 -9.01 -1.22 26.28
C ASP A 44 -8.68 -0.92 24.82
N THR A 45 -8.71 -1.95 23.97
CA THR A 45 -8.87 -1.79 22.53
C THR A 45 -10.31 -1.38 22.31
N LYS A 46 -10.58 -0.09 22.49
CA LYS A 46 -11.87 0.48 22.13
C LYS A 46 -11.94 0.49 20.60
N PRO A 47 -12.81 -0.31 19.96
CA PRO A 47 -12.98 -0.24 18.52
C PRO A 47 -13.47 1.17 18.17
N LEU A 48 -12.91 1.75 17.10
CA LEU A 48 -13.35 3.03 16.54
C LEU A 48 -14.67 2.85 15.77
N SER A 49 -15.67 2.28 16.42
CA SER A 49 -17.03 2.16 15.90
C SER A 49 -17.95 2.95 16.81
N ASN A 50 -18.13 4.23 16.50
CA ASN A 50 -19.30 5.04 16.87
C ASN A 50 -19.15 6.44 16.23
N TRP A 51 -19.56 6.55 14.96
CA TRP A 51 -19.73 7.85 14.30
C TRP A 51 -21.18 8.17 13.91
N LEU A 52 -22.16 7.34 14.28
CA LEU A 52 -23.59 7.62 14.04
C LEU A 52 -24.47 7.06 15.18
N ASN A 53 -24.41 7.65 16.37
CA ASN A 53 -25.56 7.82 17.26
C ASN A 53 -25.18 8.48 18.58
N ARG A 54 -25.48 9.77 18.70
CA ARG A 54 -25.67 10.40 20.01
C ARG A 54 -26.69 11.53 19.86
N SER A 55 -27.96 11.19 20.07
CA SER A 55 -29.06 12.14 20.28
C SER A 55 -29.64 11.89 21.67
N GLY A 56 -29.82 12.96 22.45
CA GLY A 56 -30.29 12.95 23.83
C GLY A 56 -29.54 14.02 24.63
N THR A 57 -29.82 15.29 24.37
CA THR A 57 -30.78 16.18 25.08
C THR A 57 -30.08 17.03 26.13
N GLU A 58 -29.70 18.25 25.73
CA GLU A 58 -29.78 19.42 26.60
C GLU A 58 -29.88 20.69 25.76
N THR A 59 -30.95 21.43 26.00
CA THR A 59 -31.41 22.59 25.25
C THR A 59 -30.50 23.78 25.53
N THR A 60 -29.67 24.19 24.56
CA THR A 60 -29.20 25.57 24.48
C THR A 60 -29.09 25.99 23.02
N THR A 61 -29.70 27.13 22.71
CA THR A 61 -29.76 27.86 21.44
C THR A 61 -28.44 27.83 20.65
N THR A 62 -28.42 27.21 19.46
CA THR A 62 -27.26 27.27 18.56
C THR A 62 -27.66 27.52 17.11
N THR A 63 -27.11 28.60 16.59
CA THR A 63 -27.07 29.08 15.20
C THR A 63 -26.55 28.00 14.23
N ALA A 64 -27.21 27.90 13.08
CA ALA A 64 -26.84 26.99 11.99
C ALA A 64 -25.55 27.44 11.28
N THR A 65 -24.43 26.79 11.60
CA THR A 65 -23.21 26.76 10.77
C THR A 65 -22.41 25.53 11.17
N ASP A 66 -22.32 24.47 10.32
CA ASP A 66 -21.15 23.56 10.35
C ASP A 66 -21.08 22.49 9.23
N GLU A 67 -22.12 22.27 8.40
CA GLU A 67 -21.99 21.31 7.28
C GLU A 67 -21.24 21.85 6.04
N HIS A 68 -20.94 23.14 5.99
CA HIS A 68 -20.34 23.78 4.81
C HIS A 68 -18.80 23.76 4.79
N SER A 69 -18.14 23.42 5.90
CA SER A 69 -16.68 23.49 6.03
C SER A 69 -15.97 22.23 5.48
N SER A 70 -16.50 21.04 5.80
CA SER A 70 -15.95 19.74 5.35
C SER A 70 -16.07 19.52 3.84
N SER A 71 -17.20 19.93 3.24
CA SER A 71 -17.46 19.79 1.80
C SER A 71 -16.59 20.75 0.96
N LYS A 72 -16.27 21.94 1.48
CA LYS A 72 -15.42 22.91 0.81
C LYS A 72 -13.94 22.49 0.79
N ALA A 73 -13.44 21.88 1.87
CA ALA A 73 -12.05 21.38 1.93
C ALA A 73 -11.79 20.25 0.91
N LYS A 74 -12.75 19.35 0.71
CA LYS A 74 -12.64 18.26 -0.29
C LYS A 74 -12.69 18.74 -1.74
N SER A 75 -13.30 19.92 -2.00
CA SER A 75 -13.43 20.46 -3.36
C SER A 75 -12.14 21.02 -3.97
N ASN A 76 -11.14 21.32 -3.13
CA ASN A 76 -9.83 21.87 -3.48
C ASN A 76 -8.69 20.90 -3.17
N LEU A 77 -8.92 19.61 -3.40
CA LEU A 77 -7.88 18.60 -3.21
C LEU A 77 -6.66 18.92 -4.09
N LYS A 78 -5.48 18.92 -3.48
CA LYS A 78 -4.19 19.12 -4.16
C LYS A 78 -3.39 17.83 -4.15
N TRP A 79 -2.61 17.62 -5.20
CA TRP A 79 -1.65 16.54 -5.30
C TRP A 79 -0.32 17.05 -5.87
N THR A 80 0.76 16.33 -5.57
CA THR A 80 2.07 16.54 -6.15
C THR A 80 2.02 16.09 -7.61
N SER A 81 2.13 17.05 -8.54
CA SER A 81 2.06 16.78 -9.99
C SER A 81 3.26 15.97 -10.47
N ARG A 82 3.13 15.38 -11.67
CA ARG A 82 4.23 14.66 -12.33
C ARG A 82 5.55 15.44 -12.38
N SER A 83 5.50 16.71 -12.74
CA SER A 83 6.70 17.56 -12.77
C SER A 83 7.28 17.79 -11.38
N ALA A 84 6.45 17.96 -10.36
CA ALA A 84 6.89 18.22 -8.99
C ALA A 84 7.65 17.02 -8.37
N TRP A 85 7.28 15.78 -8.71
CA TRP A 85 8.05 14.59 -8.29
C TRP A 85 9.11 14.15 -9.32
N GLN A 86 9.36 14.95 -10.36
CA GLN A 86 10.36 14.72 -11.41
C GLN A 86 10.11 13.42 -12.19
N ALA A 87 8.87 13.22 -12.62
CA ALA A 87 8.48 12.09 -13.46
C ALA A 87 9.26 12.04 -14.77
N ALA A 88 9.67 10.84 -15.17
CA ALA A 88 10.00 10.61 -16.57
C ALA A 88 8.74 10.83 -17.45
N PRO A 89 8.91 11.29 -18.70
CA PRO A 89 7.80 11.35 -19.64
C PRO A 89 7.23 9.95 -19.88
N ALA A 90 5.94 9.89 -20.25
CA ALA A 90 5.38 8.65 -20.78
C ALA A 90 6.08 8.31 -22.12
N ILE A 91 6.32 7.02 -22.37
CA ILE A 91 6.99 6.55 -23.59
C ILE A 91 6.11 6.83 -24.82
N HIS A 92 4.79 6.63 -24.68
CA HIS A 92 3.80 6.91 -25.71
C HIS A 92 2.73 7.88 -25.21
N ILE A 93 1.95 8.41 -26.15
CA ILE A 93 0.83 9.31 -25.85
C ILE A 93 -0.18 8.56 -24.94
N PRO A 94 -0.53 9.12 -23.76
CA PRO A 94 -1.45 8.45 -22.85
C PRO A 94 -2.82 8.20 -23.49
N THR A 95 -3.27 6.95 -23.44
CA THR A 95 -4.60 6.58 -23.93
C THR A 95 -5.67 7.15 -23.00
N ARG A 96 -6.60 7.93 -23.55
CA ARG A 96 -7.71 8.53 -22.80
C ARG A 96 -8.86 7.55 -22.65
N ILE A 97 -9.50 7.56 -21.49
CA ILE A 97 -10.76 6.87 -21.26
C ILE A 97 -11.86 7.65 -22.00
N THR A 98 -12.59 6.99 -22.89
CA THR A 98 -13.69 7.57 -23.67
C THR A 98 -14.99 6.83 -23.36
N GLY A 99 -16.14 7.50 -23.50
CA GLY A 99 -17.47 6.89 -23.33
C GLY A 99 -17.90 6.58 -21.88
N ALA A 100 -17.08 6.92 -20.88
CA ALA A 100 -17.41 6.73 -19.47
C ALA A 100 -18.32 7.86 -18.95
N VAL A 101 -19.62 7.78 -19.23
CA VAL A 101 -20.61 8.75 -18.75
C VAL A 101 -20.61 8.77 -17.22
N GLY A 102 -20.33 9.94 -16.64
CA GLY A 102 -20.23 10.10 -15.18
C GLY A 102 -18.94 9.56 -14.55
N GLY A 103 -17.94 9.19 -15.36
CA GLY A 103 -16.66 8.69 -14.89
C GLY A 103 -16.54 7.17 -14.93
N VAL A 104 -15.43 6.64 -14.41
CA VAL A 104 -15.17 5.20 -14.34
C VAL A 104 -16.01 4.53 -13.25
N SER A 105 -16.33 3.26 -13.44
CA SER A 105 -17.19 2.50 -12.51
C SER A 105 -16.42 1.83 -11.36
N HIS A 106 -15.09 1.81 -11.39
CA HIS A 106 -14.30 1.08 -10.40
C HIS A 106 -13.17 1.91 -9.81
N VAL A 107 -12.81 1.60 -8.56
CA VAL A 107 -11.57 2.02 -7.92
C VAL A 107 -10.84 0.77 -7.48
N ILE A 108 -9.58 0.61 -7.93
CA ILE A 108 -8.76 -0.55 -7.56
C ILE A 108 -7.59 -0.09 -6.70
N ILE A 109 -7.53 -0.60 -5.47
CA ILE A 109 -6.50 -0.27 -4.49
C ILE A 109 -5.33 -1.25 -4.59
N HIS A 110 -4.13 -0.69 -4.55
CA HIS A 110 -2.86 -1.39 -4.62
C HIS A 110 -1.96 -1.00 -3.44
N HIS A 111 -0.95 -1.83 -3.18
CA HIS A 111 0.29 -1.39 -2.56
C HIS A 111 1.41 -1.40 -3.60
N THR A 112 2.53 -0.71 -3.35
CA THR A 112 3.68 -0.76 -4.27
C THR A 112 4.61 -1.93 -4.00
N ALA A 113 4.47 -2.62 -2.86
CA ALA A 113 5.40 -3.63 -2.35
C ALA A 113 6.85 -3.13 -2.18
N THR A 114 7.02 -1.80 -2.07
CA THR A 114 8.27 -1.19 -1.62
C THR A 114 8.32 -1.20 -0.10
N PRO A 115 9.49 -1.02 0.56
CA PRO A 115 9.54 -0.94 2.01
C PRO A 115 8.56 0.11 2.56
N ALA A 116 7.80 -0.22 3.61
CA ALA A 116 6.82 0.70 4.23
C ALA A 116 7.45 2.01 4.73
N ALA A 117 8.75 2.00 5.02
CA ALA A 117 9.52 3.17 5.41
C ALA A 117 9.88 4.10 4.24
N ALA A 118 9.77 3.68 2.97
CA ALA A 118 10.35 4.38 1.81
C ALA A 118 9.79 5.79 1.56
N CYS A 119 8.61 6.10 2.10
CA CYS A 119 7.93 7.38 1.95
C CYS A 119 7.58 8.04 3.30
N ARG A 120 8.18 7.58 4.41
CA ARG A 120 7.91 8.15 5.75
C ARG A 120 8.73 9.40 6.03
N GLN A 121 9.98 9.45 5.57
CA GLN A 121 10.96 10.45 6.02
C GLN A 121 10.73 11.84 5.43
N SER A 122 10.38 11.93 4.13
CA SER A 122 10.20 13.22 3.46
C SER A 122 9.48 13.07 2.12
N THR A 123 8.96 14.19 1.60
CA THR A 123 8.44 14.31 0.22
C THR A 123 9.48 13.88 -0.82
N ASN A 124 10.76 14.19 -0.60
CA ASN A 124 11.84 13.80 -1.51
C ASN A 124 12.08 12.28 -1.52
N ALA A 125 11.99 11.62 -0.36
CA ALA A 125 12.09 10.17 -0.26
C ALA A 125 10.92 9.46 -0.98
N CYS A 126 9.70 10.00 -0.82
CA CYS A 126 8.54 9.55 -1.57
C CYS A 126 8.76 9.70 -3.09
N ALA A 127 9.16 10.88 -3.54
CA ALA A 127 9.41 11.14 -4.96
C ALA A 127 10.48 10.22 -5.55
N ALA A 128 11.57 9.96 -4.81
CA ALA A 128 12.59 9.00 -5.22
C ALA A 128 12.05 7.57 -5.35
N THR A 129 11.22 7.13 -4.39
CA THR A 129 10.55 5.83 -4.44
C THR A 129 9.62 5.72 -5.65
N ILE A 130 8.82 6.76 -5.92
CA ILE A 130 7.89 6.79 -7.06
C ILE A 130 8.65 6.74 -8.39
N ARG A 131 9.78 7.46 -8.51
CA ARG A 131 10.65 7.37 -9.70
C ARG A 131 11.23 5.97 -9.87
N ALA A 132 11.63 5.28 -8.80
CA ALA A 132 12.09 3.90 -8.89
C ALA A 132 10.97 2.95 -9.37
N VAL A 133 9.74 3.13 -8.88
CA VAL A 133 8.57 2.38 -9.34
C VAL A 133 8.28 2.66 -10.82
N GLN A 134 8.30 3.93 -11.24
CA GLN A 134 8.12 4.32 -12.64
C GLN A 134 9.20 3.70 -13.54
N HIS A 135 10.47 3.78 -13.11
CA HIS A 135 11.59 3.19 -13.82
C HIS A 135 11.43 1.68 -14.00
N ASN A 136 11.01 0.95 -12.95
CA ASN A 136 10.72 -0.47 -13.07
C ASN A 136 9.61 -0.73 -14.10
N HIS A 137 8.51 0.03 -14.04
CA HIS A 137 7.39 -0.14 -14.96
C HIS A 137 7.78 0.12 -16.42
N GLN A 138 8.55 1.18 -16.69
CA GLN A 138 8.97 1.52 -18.04
C GLN A 138 10.08 0.60 -18.56
N GLN A 139 11.15 0.43 -17.79
CA GLN A 139 12.37 -0.23 -18.28
C GLN A 139 12.34 -1.75 -18.13
N GLN A 140 11.71 -2.25 -17.07
CA GLN A 140 11.69 -3.70 -16.80
C GLN A 140 10.41 -4.36 -17.29
N ARG A 141 9.27 -3.65 -17.26
CA ARG A 141 7.98 -4.20 -17.72
C ARG A 141 7.54 -3.71 -19.10
N GLY A 142 8.26 -2.74 -19.68
CA GLY A 142 7.94 -2.19 -21.00
C GLY A 142 6.63 -1.42 -21.06
N TRP A 143 6.14 -0.88 -19.94
CA TRP A 143 4.90 -0.11 -19.90
C TRP A 143 5.15 1.34 -20.30
N ASP A 144 4.13 2.00 -20.85
CA ASP A 144 4.28 3.40 -21.29
C ASP A 144 4.64 4.36 -20.15
N ASP A 145 4.21 4.05 -18.93
CA ASP A 145 4.39 4.88 -17.75
C ASP A 145 4.15 4.05 -16.48
N ILE A 146 4.32 4.68 -15.30
CA ILE A 146 3.89 4.12 -14.02
C ILE A 146 2.46 3.56 -14.13
N GLY A 147 2.22 2.33 -13.65
CA GLY A 147 0.96 1.64 -13.93
C GLY A 147 -0.28 2.21 -13.23
N TYR A 148 -0.10 2.96 -12.16
CA TYR A 148 -1.18 3.50 -11.33
C TYR A 148 -1.62 4.90 -11.79
N ASN A 149 -2.89 5.24 -11.58
CA ASN A 149 -3.40 6.58 -11.82
C ASN A 149 -2.91 7.55 -10.75
N PHE A 150 -2.93 7.12 -9.49
CA PHE A 150 -2.43 7.90 -8.35
C PHE A 150 -1.63 7.02 -7.40
N LEU A 151 -0.72 7.65 -6.69
CA LEU A 151 0.01 7.05 -5.58
C LEU A 151 -0.18 7.89 -4.33
N ILE A 152 -0.22 7.26 -3.16
CA ILE A 152 -0.36 7.95 -1.88
C ILE A 152 0.66 7.38 -0.92
N GLY A 153 1.35 8.23 -0.19
CA GLY A 153 2.28 7.78 0.84
C GLY A 153 2.59 8.85 1.85
N GLY A 154 3.25 8.45 2.93
CA GLY A 154 3.48 9.35 4.05
C GLY A 154 3.75 8.64 5.37
N SER A 155 3.56 9.39 6.44
CA SER A 155 3.63 9.03 7.86
C SER A 155 2.38 9.55 8.58
N GLU A 156 2.33 9.40 9.91
CA GLU A 156 1.27 9.97 10.76
C GLU A 156 1.26 11.51 10.78
N GLU A 157 2.36 12.15 10.38
CA GLU A 157 2.49 13.62 10.40
C GLU A 157 2.35 14.25 9.00
N ARG A 158 2.45 13.44 7.94
CA ARG A 158 2.47 13.91 6.55
C ARG A 158 1.93 12.85 5.62
N ALA A 159 0.88 13.15 4.87
CA ALA A 159 0.40 12.31 3.79
C ALA A 159 0.20 13.13 2.51
N GLU A 160 0.65 12.59 1.39
CA GLU A 160 0.61 13.25 0.09
C GLU A 160 0.07 12.33 -1.00
N ILE A 161 -0.69 12.92 -1.91
CA ILE A 161 -1.13 12.29 -3.15
C ILE A 161 -0.15 12.69 -4.24
N TYR A 162 0.27 11.73 -5.05
CA TYR A 162 1.16 11.91 -6.19
C TYR A 162 0.43 11.49 -7.46
N GLU A 163 0.44 12.36 -8.46
CA GLU A 163 -0.13 12.08 -9.76
C GLU A 163 0.71 11.04 -10.51
N GLY A 164 0.14 9.87 -10.79
CA GLY A 164 0.70 8.89 -11.71
C GLY A 164 0.24 9.19 -13.13
N ARG A 165 -0.60 8.33 -13.70
CA ARG A 165 -1.28 8.60 -14.98
C ARG A 165 -2.41 9.63 -14.87
N GLY A 166 -2.91 9.89 -13.66
CA GLY A 166 -3.99 10.84 -13.40
C GLY A 166 -5.38 10.32 -13.80
N PHE A 167 -6.41 11.16 -13.58
CA PHE A 167 -7.78 10.86 -13.98
C PHE A 167 -7.95 10.87 -15.51
N GLY A 168 -8.88 10.05 -16.02
CA GLY A 168 -9.23 10.01 -17.45
C GLY A 168 -8.17 9.37 -18.35
N VAL A 169 -7.15 8.71 -17.78
CA VAL A 169 -6.09 7.99 -18.50
C VAL A 169 -6.14 6.51 -18.16
N VAL A 170 -5.99 5.66 -19.17
CA VAL A 170 -5.97 4.20 -19.01
C VAL A 170 -4.74 3.77 -18.20
N GLY A 171 -4.98 2.98 -17.14
CA GLY A 171 -3.95 2.40 -16.28
C GLY A 171 -3.14 1.26 -16.91
N ALA A 172 -2.19 0.71 -16.16
CA ALA A 172 -1.60 -0.62 -16.41
C ALA A 172 -1.55 -1.48 -15.13
N HIS A 173 -2.38 -1.14 -14.14
CA HIS A 173 -2.34 -1.70 -12.80
C HIS A 173 -3.20 -2.97 -12.63
N ALA A 174 -4.28 -3.14 -13.41
CA ALA A 174 -5.19 -4.28 -13.31
C ALA A 174 -5.77 -4.66 -14.67
N VAL A 175 -5.31 -5.79 -15.22
CA VAL A 175 -5.76 -6.31 -16.52
C VAL A 175 -7.28 -6.51 -16.50
N GLY A 176 -7.97 -6.07 -17.55
CA GLY A 176 -9.44 -6.08 -17.64
C GLY A 176 -10.14 -4.89 -16.95
N TYR A 177 -9.44 -4.14 -16.10
CA TYR A 177 -9.99 -2.99 -15.36
C TYR A 177 -9.37 -1.65 -15.73
N ASN A 178 -8.15 -1.64 -16.28
CA ASN A 178 -7.37 -0.43 -16.61
C ASN A 178 -8.14 0.71 -17.32
N ALA A 179 -9.10 0.40 -18.18
CA ALA A 179 -9.88 1.39 -18.94
C ALA A 179 -11.21 1.80 -18.28
N ARG A 180 -11.57 1.16 -17.17
CA ARG A 180 -12.83 1.37 -16.43
C ARG A 180 -12.61 1.56 -14.93
N SER A 181 -11.39 1.87 -14.52
CA SER A 181 -11.04 2.10 -13.12
C SER A 181 -10.03 3.23 -12.91
N VAL A 182 -10.03 3.78 -11.70
CA VAL A 182 -8.89 4.54 -11.17
C VAL A 182 -8.09 3.61 -10.27
N GLY A 183 -6.82 3.36 -10.63
CA GLY A 183 -5.88 2.62 -9.79
C GLY A 183 -5.15 3.52 -8.82
N ILE A 184 -5.29 3.26 -7.53
CA ILE A 184 -4.63 4.02 -6.46
C ILE A 184 -3.66 3.09 -5.74
N ALA A 185 -2.37 3.42 -5.71
CA ALA A 185 -1.36 2.63 -5.00
C ALA A 185 -0.89 3.33 -3.72
N VAL A 186 -0.95 2.62 -2.59
CA VAL A 186 -0.35 3.08 -1.35
C VAL A 186 1.13 2.67 -1.32
N ILE A 187 2.02 3.65 -1.20
CA ILE A 187 3.47 3.43 -1.23
C ILE A 187 3.90 2.68 0.03
N GLY A 188 4.36 1.45 -0.13
CA GLY A 188 4.74 0.56 0.97
C GLY A 188 4.33 -0.90 0.74
N ASP A 189 4.62 -1.74 1.73
CA ASP A 189 4.10 -3.09 1.85
C ASP A 189 3.18 -3.14 3.08
N TRP A 190 1.89 -3.31 2.83
CA TRP A 190 0.82 -3.33 3.81
C TRP A 190 0.26 -4.74 4.04
N THR A 191 1.13 -5.73 3.93
CA THR A 191 0.79 -7.12 4.23
C THR A 191 0.55 -7.34 5.72
N ALA A 192 1.48 -6.86 6.55
CA ALA A 192 1.42 -6.99 8.02
C ALA A 192 0.90 -5.71 8.69
N ASP A 193 1.37 -4.56 8.23
CA ASP A 193 1.04 -3.25 8.83
C ASP A 193 -0.05 -2.52 8.06
N LEU A 194 -0.78 -1.65 8.76
CA LEU A 194 -1.75 -0.76 8.15
C LEU A 194 -1.05 0.53 7.69
N PRO A 195 -1.44 1.14 6.55
CA PRO A 195 -1.00 2.49 6.23
C PRO A 195 -1.33 3.48 7.36
N PRO A 196 -0.52 4.54 7.56
CA PRO A 196 -0.82 5.60 8.50
C PRO A 196 -2.21 6.19 8.28
N GLY A 197 -2.88 6.62 9.36
CA GLY A 197 -4.24 7.16 9.30
C GLY A 197 -4.41 8.28 8.25
N PRO A 198 -3.53 9.31 8.22
CA PRO A 198 -3.61 10.38 7.22
C PRO A 198 -3.45 9.90 5.77
N VAL A 199 -2.77 8.77 5.53
CA VAL A 199 -2.64 8.19 4.19
C VAL A 199 -3.98 7.57 3.75
N LEU A 200 -4.68 6.90 4.67
CA LEU A 200 -6.03 6.36 4.42
C LEU A 200 -7.04 7.49 4.18
N GLU A 201 -6.99 8.56 4.99
CA GLU A 201 -7.84 9.74 4.81
C GLU A 201 -7.62 10.40 3.43
N LYS A 202 -6.37 10.58 3.01
CA LYS A 202 -6.05 11.11 1.66
C LYS A 202 -6.60 10.23 0.54
N MET A 203 -6.63 8.91 0.74
CA MET A 203 -7.21 7.99 -0.23
C MET A 203 -8.73 8.17 -0.35
N GLN A 204 -9.42 8.28 0.78
CA GLN A 204 -10.87 8.56 0.79
C GLN A 204 -11.18 9.94 0.18
N ASP A 205 -10.40 10.97 0.51
CA ASP A 205 -10.54 12.30 -0.06
C ASP A 205 -10.35 12.30 -1.58
N LEU A 206 -9.36 11.56 -2.10
CA LEU A 206 -9.12 11.43 -3.53
C LEU A 206 -10.28 10.75 -4.26
N ILE A 207 -10.84 9.69 -3.67
CA ILE A 207 -12.00 9.00 -4.23
C ILE A 207 -13.21 9.94 -4.22
N ALA A 208 -13.47 10.61 -3.10
CA ALA A 208 -14.58 11.56 -2.98
C ALA A 208 -14.45 12.74 -3.96
N TYR A 209 -13.23 13.26 -4.16
CA TYR A 209 -12.95 14.27 -5.17
C TYR A 209 -13.23 13.75 -6.59
N GLY A 210 -12.78 12.52 -6.90
CA GLY A 210 -13.05 11.89 -8.19
C GLY A 210 -14.55 11.73 -8.46
N VAL A 211 -15.35 11.37 -7.44
CA VAL A 211 -16.82 11.32 -7.53
C VAL A 211 -17.41 12.71 -7.77
N GLN A 212 -16.97 13.70 -6.99
CA GLN A 212 -17.48 15.07 -7.10
C GLN A 212 -17.19 15.68 -8.49
N LYS A 213 -16.02 15.41 -9.06
CA LYS A 213 -15.62 15.93 -10.37
C LYS A 213 -16.07 15.08 -11.57
N GLY A 214 -16.80 13.99 -11.32
CA GLY A 214 -17.31 13.11 -12.38
C GLY A 214 -16.22 12.27 -13.05
N HIS A 215 -15.09 12.06 -12.37
CA HIS A 215 -14.06 11.11 -12.80
C HIS A 215 -14.38 9.67 -12.37
N ILE A 216 -15.13 9.52 -11.28
CA ILE A 216 -15.58 8.24 -10.71
C ILE A 216 -17.10 8.31 -10.57
N GLN A 217 -17.81 7.24 -10.91
CA GLN A 217 -19.26 7.17 -10.77
C GLN A 217 -19.67 7.20 -9.30
N ARG A 218 -20.87 7.72 -8.98
CA ARG A 218 -21.37 7.76 -7.59
C ARG A 218 -21.59 6.37 -6.99
N ASN A 219 -21.95 5.39 -7.81
CA ASN A 219 -22.16 3.99 -7.45
C ASN A 219 -20.97 3.11 -7.86
N TYR A 220 -19.75 3.65 -7.80
CA TYR A 220 -18.55 2.89 -8.11
C TYR A 220 -18.41 1.65 -7.22
N VAL A 221 -17.60 0.71 -7.68
CA VAL A 221 -17.19 -0.48 -6.93
C VAL A 221 -15.74 -0.31 -6.48
N LEU A 222 -15.48 -0.51 -5.18
CA LEU A 222 -14.15 -0.47 -4.57
C LEU A 222 -13.62 -1.90 -4.40
N LEU A 223 -12.44 -2.18 -4.96
CA LEU A 223 -11.79 -3.47 -4.85
C LEU A 223 -10.32 -3.32 -4.48
N GLY A 224 -9.76 -4.30 -3.77
CA GLY A 224 -8.32 -4.56 -3.75
C GLY A 224 -7.89 -5.33 -5.00
N HIS A 225 -6.67 -5.12 -5.48
CA HIS A 225 -6.15 -5.78 -6.69
C HIS A 225 -6.31 -7.32 -6.69
N ARG A 226 -6.14 -7.97 -5.54
CA ARG A 226 -6.32 -9.43 -5.38
C ARG A 226 -7.68 -9.97 -5.82
N GLN A 227 -8.70 -9.12 -5.91
CA GLN A 227 -10.05 -9.54 -6.31
C GLN A 227 -10.20 -9.65 -7.83
N VAL A 228 -9.31 -9.00 -8.59
CA VAL A 228 -9.35 -8.99 -10.07
C VAL A 228 -8.16 -9.71 -10.69
N LYS A 229 -7.19 -10.14 -9.89
CA LYS A 229 -5.99 -10.87 -10.31
C LYS A 229 -5.46 -11.74 -9.18
N ALA A 230 -4.87 -12.89 -9.50
CA ALA A 230 -4.11 -13.69 -8.54
C ALA A 230 -2.84 -12.96 -8.09
N THR A 231 -2.92 -12.23 -6.97
CA THR A 231 -1.81 -11.47 -6.36
C THR A 231 -2.13 -11.19 -4.89
N ASP A 232 -1.10 -11.00 -4.06
CA ASP A 232 -1.29 -10.57 -2.66
C ASP A 232 -1.59 -9.07 -2.53
N CYS A 233 -1.44 -8.28 -3.59
CA CYS A 233 -1.75 -6.85 -3.58
C CYS A 233 -3.24 -6.60 -3.22
N PRO A 234 -3.61 -5.66 -2.33
CA PRO A 234 -2.82 -4.56 -1.76
C PRO A 234 -2.11 -4.88 -0.42
N GLY A 235 -1.84 -6.14 -0.12
CA GLY A 235 -1.40 -6.59 1.19
C GLY A 235 -2.58 -6.89 2.12
N SER A 236 -2.44 -7.90 2.97
CA SER A 236 -3.55 -8.44 3.75
C SER A 236 -4.10 -7.48 4.79
N ARG A 237 -3.25 -6.65 5.42
CA ARG A 237 -3.71 -5.69 6.41
C ARG A 237 -4.50 -4.55 5.76
N LEU A 238 -4.00 -3.97 4.68
CA LEU A 238 -4.76 -2.96 3.92
C LEU A 238 -6.02 -3.56 3.27
N TYR A 239 -5.96 -4.78 2.74
CA TYR A 239 -7.14 -5.43 2.18
C TYR A 239 -8.27 -5.61 3.20
N ASN A 240 -7.94 -5.98 4.44
CA ASN A 240 -8.95 -6.12 5.49
C ASN A 240 -9.55 -4.78 5.91
N GLU A 241 -8.76 -3.71 5.93
CA GLU A 241 -9.28 -2.35 6.14
C GLU A 241 -10.31 -1.94 5.08
N LEU A 242 -10.05 -2.24 3.80
CA LEU A 242 -10.97 -1.87 2.71
C LEU A 242 -12.36 -2.50 2.85
N LYS A 243 -12.50 -3.62 3.57
CA LYS A 243 -13.80 -4.28 3.78
C LYS A 243 -14.78 -3.44 4.57
N GLU A 244 -14.26 -2.52 5.38
CA GLU A 244 -15.05 -1.62 6.22
C GLU A 244 -15.45 -0.35 5.48
N TRP A 245 -14.97 -0.16 4.24
CA TRP A 245 -15.18 1.08 3.49
C TRP A 245 -16.48 1.03 2.68
N PRO A 246 -17.15 2.16 2.49
CA PRO A 246 -18.26 2.26 1.54
C PRO A 246 -17.84 1.81 0.14
N HIS A 247 -18.79 1.24 -0.61
CA HIS A 247 -18.58 0.73 -1.97
C HIS A 247 -17.66 -0.49 -2.09
N TYR A 248 -17.13 -1.04 -0.99
CA TYR A 248 -16.42 -2.31 -1.04
C TYR A 248 -17.34 -3.44 -1.48
N GLU A 249 -16.87 -4.24 -2.42
CA GLU A 249 -17.53 -5.49 -2.81
C GLU A 249 -16.58 -6.66 -2.56
N GLN A 250 -17.12 -7.80 -2.11
CA GLN A 250 -16.32 -8.99 -1.83
C GLN A 250 -15.78 -9.65 -3.11
N HIS A 251 -16.53 -9.54 -4.21
CA HIS A 251 -16.21 -10.18 -5.49
C HIS A 251 -16.16 -9.15 -6.61
N ALA A 252 -15.22 -9.35 -7.54
CA ALA A 252 -15.22 -8.63 -8.79
C ALA A 252 -16.46 -9.01 -9.63
N VAL A 253 -17.11 -8.01 -10.21
CA VAL A 253 -18.34 -8.16 -11.01
C VAL A 253 -18.02 -8.25 -12.51
#